data_AF-A0A3D0VJB0-F1
#
_entry.id   AF-A0A3D0VJB0-F1
#
_cell.length_a   1.000
_cell.length_b   1.000
_cell.length_c   1.000
_cell.angle_alpha   90.00
_cell.angle_beta   90.00
_cell.angle_gamma   90.00
#
_symmetry.space_group_name_H-M   'P 1'
#
loop_
_entity.id
_entity.type
_entity.pdbx_description
1 polymer ?
#
loop_
_entity_poly.entity_id
_entity_poly.type
_entity_poly.pdbx_seq_one_letter_code
_entity_poly.pdbx_strand_id
1 'polypeptide(L)'
;MSDPTYVRNQPALTTSTGRIWLIVGGLFTAISLAFLVPMLALGSPGVALFGIVAVSSLYLAMIVVRLSTGQGRLRLGLMASFMLLIALASLVCILVVVGNEWNAATVY
;
A
#
# COMPACT_ATOMS: atom_id res chain seq x y z
N MET A 1 -36.77 22.59 9.44
CA MET A 1 -35.91 22.33 10.61
C MET A 1 -35.10 21.08 10.28
N SER A 2 -33.78 21.17 10.19
CA SER A 2 -32.93 19.99 9.94
C SER A 2 -32.91 19.13 11.21
N ASP A 3 -33.39 17.89 11.14
CA ASP A 3 -33.36 16.95 12.25
C ASP A 3 -31.90 16.63 12.63
N PRO A 4 -31.43 16.96 13.86
CA PRO A 4 -30.07 16.67 14.32
C PRO A 4 -29.79 15.17 14.51
N THR A 5 -30.84 14.36 14.68
CA THR A 5 -30.72 12.91 14.87
C THR A 5 -30.66 12.15 13.54
N TYR A 6 -30.95 12.82 12.42
CA TYR A 6 -30.80 12.25 11.09
C TYR A 6 -29.32 11.89 10.81
N VAL A 7 -29.05 10.61 10.58
CA VAL A 7 -27.70 10.02 10.50
C VAL A 7 -26.76 10.77 9.52
N ARG A 8 -27.29 11.27 8.39
CA ARG A 8 -26.48 12.00 7.39
C ARG A 8 -26.12 13.43 7.80
N ASN A 9 -26.81 14.00 8.79
CA ASN A 9 -26.53 15.34 9.31
C ASN A 9 -25.50 15.32 10.45
N GLN A 10 -25.01 14.14 10.85
CA GLN A 10 -24.04 14.00 11.92
C GLN A 10 -22.62 14.26 11.40
N PRO A 11 -21.92 15.33 11.87
CA PRO A 11 -20.57 15.65 11.41
C PRO A 11 -19.58 14.50 11.69
N ALA A 12 -19.70 13.85 12.85
CA ALA A 12 -18.84 12.74 13.25
C ALA A 12 -18.89 11.54 12.29
N LEU A 13 -20.00 11.33 11.58
CA LEU A 13 -20.16 10.24 10.60
C LEU A 13 -19.83 10.66 9.17
N THR A 14 -19.74 11.97 8.90
CA THR A 14 -19.51 12.51 7.55
C THR A 14 -18.11 13.08 7.36
N THR A 15 -17.37 13.34 8.43
CA THR A 15 -16.00 13.86 8.39
C THR A 15 -14.98 12.78 8.78
N SER A 16 -14.48 12.02 7.81
CA SER A 16 -13.25 11.23 8.00
C SER A 16 -12.05 12.08 7.64
N THR A 17 -11.10 12.21 8.57
CA THR A 17 -9.83 12.90 8.30
C THR A 17 -8.97 12.13 7.29
N GLY A 18 -9.25 10.85 7.01
CA GLY A 18 -8.43 10.02 6.14
C GLY A 18 -7.03 9.70 6.70
N ARG A 19 -6.74 10.03 7.96
CA ARG A 19 -5.47 9.70 8.62
C ARG A 19 -5.26 8.19 8.74
N ILE A 20 -6.36 7.44 8.91
CA ILE A 20 -6.34 5.98 8.98
C ILE A 20 -5.75 5.34 7.73
N TRP A 21 -5.92 5.94 6.55
CA TRP A 21 -5.32 5.45 5.32
C TRP A 21 -3.79 5.44 5.37
N LEU A 22 -3.16 6.46 5.98
CA LEU A 22 -1.70 6.49 6.12
C LEU A 22 -1.20 5.47 7.14
N ILE A 23 -1.97 5.23 8.21
CA ILE A 23 -1.62 4.24 9.24
C ILE A 23 -1.67 2.83 8.65
N VAL A 24 -2.81 2.48 8.04
CA VAL A 24 -2.99 1.15 7.44
C VAL A 24 -2.06 0.98 6.24
N GLY A 25 -1.89 2.01 5.39
CA GLY A 25 -0.96 1.97 4.27
C GLY A 25 0.50 1.82 4.71
N GLY A 26 0.88 2.48 5.81
CA GLY A 26 2.21 2.36 6.39
C GLY A 26 2.47 0.98 6.97
N LEU A 27 1.49 0.43 7.69
CA LEU A 27 1.55 -0.94 8.19
C LEU A 27 1.68 -1.94 7.03
N PHE A 28 0.91 -1.76 5.96
CA PHE A 28 0.95 -2.63 4.79
C PHE A 28 2.29 -2.56 4.05
N THR A 29 2.87 -1.36 3.96
CA THR A 29 4.22 -1.12 3.42
C THR A 29 5.26 -1.83 4.28
N ALA A 30 5.20 -1.67 5.61
CA ALA A 30 6.12 -2.31 6.54
C ALA A 30 6.07 -3.84 6.43
N ILE A 31 4.87 -4.43 6.38
CA ILE A 31 4.68 -5.86 6.16
C ILE A 31 5.29 -6.28 4.82
N SER A 32 4.98 -5.56 3.74
CA SER A 32 5.54 -5.86 2.41
C SER A 32 7.06 -5.85 2.40
N LEU A 33 7.69 -4.87 3.05
CA LEU A 33 9.14 -4.78 3.20
C LEU A 33 9.70 -5.90 4.07
N ALA A 34 8.99 -6.31 5.13
CA ALA A 34 9.41 -7.43 5.97
C ALA A 34 9.51 -8.75 5.20
N PHE A 35 8.70 -8.93 4.14
CA PHE A 35 8.83 -10.07 3.23
C PHE A 35 9.90 -9.85 2.14
N LEU A 36 9.95 -8.68 1.52
CA LEU A 36 10.84 -8.41 0.39
C LEU A 36 12.32 -8.29 0.78
N VAL A 37 12.63 -7.77 1.98
CA VAL A 37 14.02 -7.58 2.42
C VAL A 37 14.76 -8.91 2.57
N PRO A 38 14.24 -9.94 3.27
CA PRO A 38 14.88 -11.26 3.31
C PRO A 38 15.06 -11.91 1.94
N MET A 39 14.16 -11.62 0.99
CA MET A 39 14.22 -12.16 -0.37
C MET A 39 15.43 -11.64 -1.18
N LEU A 40 16.13 -10.61 -0.72
CA LEU A 40 17.40 -10.18 -1.32
C LEU A 40 18.50 -11.24 -1.22
N ALA A 41 18.36 -12.22 -0.32
CA ALA A 41 19.30 -13.34 -0.17
C ALA A 41 18.97 -14.55 -1.06
N LEU A 42 17.90 -14.48 -1.85
CA LEU A 42 17.47 -15.54 -2.77
C LEU A 42 18.09 -15.36 -4.17
N GLY A 43 17.88 -16.30 -5.08
CA GLY A 43 18.43 -16.30 -6.44
C GLY A 43 17.93 -15.18 -7.36
N SER A 44 16.94 -14.39 -6.94
CA SER A 44 16.36 -13.28 -7.72
C SER A 44 16.43 -11.91 -7.02
N PRO A 45 17.61 -11.44 -6.58
CA PRO A 45 17.73 -10.23 -5.76
C PRO A 45 17.27 -8.96 -6.49
N GLY A 46 17.38 -8.91 -7.82
CA GLY A 46 16.92 -7.78 -8.63
C GLY A 46 15.41 -7.55 -8.55
N VAL A 47 14.61 -8.62 -8.50
CA VAL A 47 13.15 -8.53 -8.39
C VAL A 47 12.75 -8.06 -6.98
N ALA A 48 13.41 -8.60 -5.95
CA ALA A 48 13.20 -8.16 -4.57
C ALA A 48 13.57 -6.67 -4.39
N LEU A 49 14.71 -6.23 -4.93
CA LEU A 49 15.14 -4.83 -4.88
C LEU A 49 14.15 -3.90 -5.59
N PHE A 50 13.69 -4.28 -6.79
CA PHE A 50 12.65 -3.53 -7.50
C PHE A 50 11.38 -3.40 -6.66
N GLY A 51 10.92 -4.50 -6.05
CA GLY A 51 9.75 -4.50 -5.16
C GLY A 51 9.92 -3.55 -3.97
N ILE A 52 11.07 -3.55 -3.31
CA ILE A 52 11.39 -2.66 -2.18
C ILE A 52 11.29 -1.19 -2.60
N VAL A 53 11.94 -0.84 -3.72
CA VAL A 53 11.97 0.53 -4.24
C VAL A 53 10.56 0.96 -4.66
N ALA A 54 9.83 0.11 -5.37
CA ALA A 54 8.48 0.40 -5.84
C ALA A 54 7.50 0.62 -4.68
N VAL A 55 7.46 -0.29 -3.71
CA VAL A 55 6.59 -0.20 -2.54
C VAL A 55 6.91 1.03 -1.69
N SER A 56 8.20 1.30 -1.45
CA SER A 56 8.62 2.49 -0.70
C SER A 56 8.25 3.79 -1.43
N SER A 57 8.44 3.82 -2.74
CA SER A 57 8.09 4.98 -3.58
C SER A 57 6.58 5.24 -3.62
N LEU A 58 5.77 4.18 -3.73
CA LEU A 58 4.31 4.29 -3.69
C LEU A 58 3.81 4.81 -2.34
N TYR A 59 4.40 4.37 -1.23
CA TYR A 59 4.04 4.89 0.08
C TYR A 59 4.46 6.35 0.27
N LEU A 60 5.67 6.72 -0.20
CA LEU A 60 6.10 8.12 -0.22
C LEU A 60 5.16 8.98 -1.07
N ALA A 61 4.76 8.51 -2.25
CA ALA A 61 3.77 9.19 -3.09
C ALA A 61 2.42 9.33 -2.38
N MET A 62 1.98 8.32 -1.64
CA MET A 62 0.77 8.38 -0.81
C MET A 62 0.87 9.48 0.26
N ILE A 63 2.03 9.62 0.92
CA ILE A 63 2.28 10.72 1.87
C ILE A 63 2.20 12.07 1.15
N VAL A 64 2.88 12.22 0.01
CA VAL A 64 2.86 13.46 -0.79
C VAL A 64 1.43 13.84 -1.19
N VAL A 65 0.65 12.88 -1.70
CA VAL A 65 -0.75 13.11 -2.07
C VAL A 65 -1.60 13.50 -0.85
N ARG A 66 -1.30 12.97 0.34
CA ARG A 66 -1.99 13.43 1.56
C ARG A 66 -1.68 14.90 1.77
N LEU A 67 -0.43 15.33 1.66
CA LEU A 67 -0.04 16.70 1.98
C LEU A 67 -0.51 17.71 0.92
N SER A 68 -0.58 17.30 -0.36
CA SER A 68 -0.93 18.19 -1.47
C SER A 68 -2.42 18.25 -1.82
N THR A 69 -3.21 17.23 -1.45
CA THR A 69 -4.62 17.12 -1.89
C THR A 69 -5.59 17.58 -0.80
N GLY A 70 -6.53 18.47 -1.19
CA GLY A 70 -7.62 18.96 -0.33
C GLY A 70 -8.49 17.84 0.25
N GLN A 71 -9.24 18.15 1.32
CA GLN A 71 -10.17 17.20 1.93
C GLN A 71 -11.32 16.88 0.97
N GLY A 72 -11.60 15.60 0.71
CA GLY A 72 -12.67 15.19 -0.19
C GLY A 72 -12.54 13.76 -0.72
N ARG A 73 -13.49 13.37 -1.59
CA ARG A 73 -13.58 12.03 -2.18
C ARG A 73 -12.36 11.66 -3.04
N LEU A 74 -11.81 12.62 -3.78
CA LEU A 74 -10.63 12.41 -4.62
C LEU A 74 -9.44 11.91 -3.80
N ARG A 75 -9.15 12.57 -2.66
CA ARG A 75 -8.05 12.18 -1.78
C ARG A 75 -8.24 10.76 -1.25
N LEU A 76 -9.45 10.40 -0.82
CA LEU A 76 -9.76 9.06 -0.33
C LEU A 76 -9.57 8.01 -1.43
N GLY A 77 -10.02 8.30 -2.65
CA GLY A 77 -9.81 7.44 -3.81
C GLY A 77 -8.33 7.23 -4.11
N LEU A 78 -7.54 8.30 -4.17
CA LEU A 78 -6.09 8.21 -4.41
C LEU A 78 -5.37 7.41 -3.31
N MET A 79 -5.71 7.64 -2.04
CA MET A 79 -5.16 6.85 -0.92
C MET A 79 -5.44 5.35 -1.08
N ALA A 80 -6.69 5.00 -1.42
CA ALA A 80 -7.09 3.63 -1.66
C ALA A 80 -6.32 3.01 -2.85
N SER A 81 -6.19 3.77 -3.95
CA SER A 81 -5.43 3.32 -5.12
C SER A 81 -3.95 3.06 -4.78
N PHE A 82 -3.29 3.93 -4.03
CA PHE A 82 -1.90 3.68 -3.61
C PHE A 82 -1.77 2.44 -2.75
N MET A 83 -2.69 2.23 -1.81
CA MET A 83 -2.70 1.02 -0.98
C MET A 83 -2.83 -0.25 -1.83
N LEU A 84 -3.75 -0.25 -2.80
CA LEU A 84 -3.92 -1.37 -3.73
C LEU A 84 -2.69 -1.59 -4.61
N LEU A 85 -2.05 -0.51 -5.08
CA LEU A 85 -0.81 -0.60 -5.87
C LEU A 85 0.35 -1.15 -5.04
N ILE A 86 0.48 -0.76 -3.77
CA ILE A 86 1.47 -1.35 -2.84
C ILE A 86 1.23 -2.86 -2.72
N ALA A 87 -0.02 -3.27 -2.50
CA ALA A 87 -0.38 -4.67 -2.38
C ALA A 87 -0.09 -5.47 -3.65
N LEU A 88 -0.45 -4.93 -4.81
CA LEU A 88 -0.23 -5.57 -6.09
C LEU A 88 1.28 -5.69 -6.38
N ALA A 89 2.04 -4.61 -6.20
CA ALA A 89 3.47 -4.59 -6.46
C ALA A 89 4.23 -5.58 -5.56
N SER A 90 3.93 -5.59 -4.26
CA SER A 90 4.60 -6.51 -3.33
C SER A 90 4.23 -7.97 -3.63
N LEU A 91 2.95 -8.26 -3.86
CA LEU A 91 2.50 -9.61 -4.18
C LEU A 91 3.13 -10.14 -5.48
N VAL A 92 3.13 -9.34 -6.54
CA VAL A 92 3.75 -9.73 -7.83
C VAL A 92 5.23 -10.02 -7.66
N CYS A 93 5.99 -9.14 -6.98
CA CYS A 93 7.43 -9.34 -6.79
C CYS A 93 7.71 -10.61 -5.97
N ILE A 94 6.97 -10.83 -4.87
CA ILE A 94 7.09 -12.03 -4.02
C ILE A 94 6.82 -13.30 -4.85
N LEU A 95 5.72 -13.32 -5.62
CA LEU A 95 5.37 -14.49 -6.44
C LEU A 95 6.42 -14.78 -7.52
N VAL A 96 6.99 -13.75 -8.15
CA VAL A 96 8.07 -13.93 -9.13
C VAL A 96 9.32 -14.50 -8.48
N VAL A 97 9.73 -13.98 -7.33
CA VAL A 97 10.89 -14.52 -6.60
C VAL A 97 10.65 -15.98 -6.23
N VAL A 98 9.51 -16.29 -5.60
CA VAL A 98 9.15 -17.68 -5.22
C VAL A 98 9.12 -18.61 -6.42
N GLY A 99 8.53 -18.17 -7.54
CA GLY A 99 8.48 -18.96 -8.77
C GLY A 99 9.87 -19.25 -9.33
N ASN A 100 10.77 -18.26 -9.31
CA ASN A 100 12.15 -18.46 -9.75
C ASN A 100 12.91 -19.44 -8.85
N GLU A 101 12.74 -19.34 -7.52
CA GLU A 101 13.33 -20.28 -6.57
C GLU A 101 12.82 -21.72 -6.78
N TRP A 102 11.52 -21.88 -7.00
CA TRP A 102 10.91 -23.20 -7.27
C TRP A 102 11.46 -23.82 -8.57
N ASN A 103 11.60 -23.01 -9.62
CA ASN A 103 12.18 -23.49 -10.88
C ASN A 103 13.66 -23.86 -10.73
N ALA A 104 14.42 -23.11 -9.93
CA ALA A 104 15.80 -23.48 -9.64
C ALA A 104 15.88 -24.82 -8.90
N ALA A 105 14.99 -25.07 -7.94
CA ALA A 105 14.97 -26.30 -7.16
C ALA A 105 14.56 -27.57 -7.95
N THR A 106 13.86 -27.44 -9.09
CA THR A 106 13.47 -28.58 -9.93
C THR A 106 14.49 -28.91 -11.02
N VAL A 107 15.44 -28.01 -11.28
CA VAL A 107 16.48 -28.17 -12.31
C VAL A 107 17.74 -28.88 -11.76
N TYR A 108 17.92 -28.91 -10.44
CA TYR A 108 18.95 -29.71 -9.75
C TYR A 108 18.36 -31.01 -9.21
#